data_AF-A0A7I0EPY9-F1
#
_entry.id   AF-A0A7I0EPY9-F1
#
_cell.length_a   1.000
_cell.length_b   1.000
_cell.length_c   1.000
_cell.angle_alpha   90.00
_cell.angle_beta   90.00
_cell.angle_gamma   90.00
#
_symmetry.space_group_name_H-M   'P 1'
#
loop_
_entity.id
_entity.type
_entity.pdbx_description
1 polymer ?
#
loop_
_entity_poly.entity_id
_entity_poly.type
_entity_poly.pdbx_seq_one_letter_code
_entity_poly.pdbx_strand_id
1 'polypeptide(L)'
;MATITTPVKGFNGKVVGVVFTDGVGETKDEAALAYFGRQGYTIEEGAAEAVVIPEGEPSLEWTAAQLKAYAVSKDIDLGDAKNKPDVLAKLVVVPAE
;
A
#
# COMPACT_ATOMS: atom_id res chain seq x y z
N MET A 1 -5.65 -1.79 5.32
CA MET A 1 -5.71 -2.68 6.50
C MET A 1 -4.29 -3.08 6.78
N ALA A 2 -3.87 -3.09 8.03
CA ALA A 2 -2.52 -3.38 8.43
C ALA A 2 -2.48 -4.69 9.22
N THR A 3 -1.51 -5.52 8.88
CA THR A 3 -1.23 -6.79 9.54
C THR A 3 -0.18 -6.55 10.61
N ILE A 4 -0.48 -6.93 11.85
CA ILE A 4 0.43 -6.84 12.99
C ILE A 4 0.91 -8.25 13.33
N THR A 5 2.21 -8.45 13.33
CA THR A 5 2.86 -9.68 13.77
C THR A 5 3.53 -9.45 15.11
N THR A 6 3.19 -10.28 16.08
CA THR A 6 3.74 -10.23 17.44
C THR A 6 5.13 -10.87 17.50
N PRO A 7 6.02 -10.40 18.40
CA PRO A 7 7.31 -11.04 18.61
C PRO A 7 7.20 -12.41 19.31
N VAL A 8 6.06 -12.69 19.95
CA VAL A 8 5.81 -13.95 20.66
C VAL A 8 5.16 -14.93 19.69
N LYS A 9 5.92 -15.94 19.27
CA LYS A 9 5.44 -16.97 18.35
C LYS A 9 4.24 -17.71 18.93
N GLY A 10 3.15 -17.82 18.17
CA GLY A 10 1.94 -18.52 18.59
C GLY A 10 1.09 -17.75 19.62
N PHE A 11 1.25 -16.43 19.72
CA PHE A 11 0.44 -15.63 20.62
C PHE A 11 -1.03 -15.56 20.16
N ASN A 12 -1.94 -16.01 21.01
CA ASN A 12 -3.37 -15.94 20.77
C ASN A 12 -4.00 -15.06 21.85
N GLY A 13 -4.57 -13.91 21.47
CA GLY A 13 -5.08 -12.95 22.44
C GLY A 13 -5.55 -11.64 21.82
N LYS A 14 -6.12 -10.75 22.64
CA LYS A 14 -6.58 -9.43 22.20
C LYS A 14 -5.70 -8.33 22.80
N VAL A 15 -5.12 -7.48 21.97
CA VAL A 15 -4.26 -6.35 22.39
C VAL A 15 -4.76 -5.09 21.72
N VAL A 16 -5.02 -4.03 22.49
CA VAL A 16 -5.51 -2.72 21.98
C VAL A 16 -6.66 -2.88 20.97
N GLY A 17 -7.63 -3.74 21.28
CA GLY A 17 -8.78 -3.97 20.40
C GLY A 17 -8.55 -4.95 19.25
N VAL A 18 -7.31 -5.29 18.93
CA VAL A 18 -6.91 -6.20 17.82
C VAL A 18 -6.84 -7.63 18.32
N VAL A 19 -7.48 -8.54 17.59
CA VAL A 19 -7.43 -9.98 17.88
C VAL A 19 -6.24 -10.58 17.13
N PHE A 20 -5.39 -11.28 17.87
CA PHE A 20 -4.25 -12.03 17.36
C PHE A 20 -4.55 -13.52 17.39
N THR A 21 -4.22 -14.18 16.28
CA THR A 21 -4.28 -15.63 16.09
C THR A 21 -2.91 -16.09 15.61
N ASP A 22 -2.30 -17.04 16.32
CA ASP A 22 -0.94 -17.52 16.04
C ASP A 22 0.15 -16.42 15.95
N GLY A 23 -0.06 -15.32 16.65
CA GLY A 23 0.83 -14.16 16.64
C GLY A 23 0.59 -13.18 15.49
N VAL A 24 -0.49 -13.34 14.72
CA VAL A 24 -0.87 -12.42 13.63
C VAL A 24 -2.23 -11.81 13.91
N GLY A 25 -2.36 -10.49 13.81
CA GLY A 25 -3.61 -9.77 13.96
C GLY A 25 -3.77 -8.75 12.84
N GLU A 26 -5.00 -8.34 12.55
CA GLU A 26 -5.29 -7.35 11.51
C GLU A 26 -6.06 -6.18 12.12
N THR A 27 -5.63 -4.96 11.83
CA THR A 27 -6.36 -3.75 12.23
C THR A 27 -6.25 -2.66 11.19
N LYS A 28 -7.22 -1.75 11.23
CA LYS A 28 -7.21 -0.49 10.47
C LYS A 28 -7.19 0.73 11.40
N ASP A 29 -7.08 0.49 12.70
CA ASP A 29 -7.09 1.53 13.72
C ASP A 29 -5.68 2.12 13.85
N GLU A 30 -5.52 3.38 13.46
CA GLU A 30 -4.23 4.09 13.46
C GLU A 30 -3.64 4.21 14.87
N ALA A 31 -4.48 4.32 15.91
CA ALA A 31 -4.02 4.38 17.29
C ALA A 31 -3.44 3.04 17.75
N ALA A 32 -4.08 1.93 17.36
CA ALA A 32 -3.55 0.59 17.58
C ALA A 32 -2.21 0.40 16.86
N LEU A 33 -2.10 0.79 15.59
CA LEU A 33 -0.85 0.71 14.83
C LEU A 33 0.28 1.51 15.47
N ALA A 34 0.03 2.75 15.87
CA ALA A 34 1.03 3.57 16.57
C ALA A 34 1.50 2.93 17.89
N TYR A 35 0.59 2.29 18.63
CA TYR A 35 0.93 1.54 19.85
C TYR A 35 1.86 0.36 19.54
N PHE A 36 1.50 -0.47 18.57
CA PHE A 36 2.26 -1.66 18.19
C PHE A 36 3.66 -1.30 17.67
N GLY A 37 3.78 -0.23 16.89
CA GLY A 37 5.06 0.22 16.36
C GLY A 37 6.01 0.68 17.46
N ARG A 38 5.49 1.35 18.49
CA ARG A 38 6.26 1.75 19.68
C ARG A 38 6.65 0.56 20.57
N GLN A 39 5.85 -0.50 20.57
CA GLN A 39 6.09 -1.71 21.35
C GLN A 39 7.02 -2.72 20.64
N GLY A 40 7.46 -2.43 19.42
CA GLY A 40 8.35 -3.30 18.66
C GLY A 40 7.66 -4.49 17.99
N TYR A 41 6.35 -4.38 17.75
CA TYR A 41 5.64 -5.33 16.91
C TYR A 41 5.94 -5.04 15.44
N THR A 42 5.95 -6.09 14.62
CA THR A 42 6.10 -5.94 13.17
C THR A 42 4.75 -5.54 12.60
N ILE A 43 4.67 -4.32 12.06
CA ILE A 43 3.46 -3.84 11.38
C ILE A 43 3.73 -3.86 9.89
N GLU A 44 3.06 -4.76 9.19
CA GLU A 44 2.92 -4.72 7.75
C GLU A 44 1.64 -3.95 7.44
N GLU A 45 1.76 -2.63 7.41
CA GLU A 45 0.71 -1.79 6.84
C GLU A 45 0.50 -2.28 5.42
N GLY A 46 -0.68 -2.85 5.12
CA GLY A 46 -0.99 -3.44 3.83
C GLY A 46 -0.55 -2.50 2.75
N ALA A 47 0.58 -2.87 2.16
CA ALA A 47 1.49 -1.91 1.60
C ALA A 47 0.76 -1.14 0.50
N ALA A 48 0.68 0.18 0.66
CA ALA A 48 1.25 0.98 -0.40
C ALA A 48 2.69 0.47 -0.51
N GLU A 49 2.91 -0.59 -1.32
CA GLU A 49 4.25 -0.95 -1.74
C GLU A 49 4.87 0.38 -2.12
N ALA A 50 6.07 0.68 -1.62
CA ALA A 50 6.85 1.76 -2.18
C ALA A 50 7.02 1.37 -3.65
N VAL A 51 6.07 1.80 -4.47
CA VAL A 51 5.93 1.31 -5.82
C VAL A 51 7.12 1.90 -6.52
N VAL A 52 8.15 1.08 -6.74
CA VAL A 52 9.36 1.51 -7.41
C VAL A 52 8.92 1.82 -8.84
N ILE A 53 8.72 3.10 -9.10
CA ILE A 53 8.44 3.62 -10.41
C ILE A 53 9.76 3.49 -11.17
N PRO A 54 9.85 2.62 -12.18
CA PRO A 54 11.08 2.51 -12.95
C PRO A 54 11.32 3.83 -13.68
N GLU A 55 12.58 4.20 -13.84
CA GLU A 55 12.95 5.38 -14.62
C GLU A 55 12.60 5.13 -16.10
N GLY A 56 11.63 5.89 -16.61
CA GLY A 56 11.15 5.77 -17.98
C GLY A 56 9.73 6.28 -18.17
N GLU A 57 9.23 6.15 -19.39
CA GLU A 57 7.85 6.45 -19.73
C GLU A 57 6.93 5.33 -19.21
N PRO A 58 5.73 5.68 -18.71
CA PRO A 58 4.76 4.68 -18.30
C PRO A 58 4.44 3.78 -19.50
N SER A 59 4.41 2.46 -19.29
CA SER A 59 4.14 1.47 -20.33
C SER A 59 3.20 0.36 -19.84
N LEU A 60 2.68 -0.48 -20.75
CA LEU A 60 1.83 -1.62 -20.36
C LEU A 60 2.58 -2.67 -19.52
N GLU A 61 3.92 -2.64 -19.58
CA GLU A 61 4.79 -3.51 -18.80
C GLU A 61 4.75 -3.15 -17.32
N TRP A 62 4.48 -1.89 -16.98
CA TRP A 62 4.34 -1.44 -15.60
C TRP A 62 3.10 -2.05 -14.96
N THR A 63 3.11 -2.26 -13.65
CA THR A 63 1.95 -2.73 -12.89
C THR A 63 0.90 -1.62 -12.75
N ALA A 64 -0.36 -1.99 -12.45
CA ALA A 64 -1.40 -0.99 -12.25
C ALA A 64 -1.09 -0.08 -11.05
N ALA A 65 -0.36 -0.61 -10.07
CA ALA A 65 0.18 0.16 -8.96
C ALA A 65 1.23 1.17 -9.44
N GLN A 66 2.18 0.78 -10.31
CA GLN A 66 3.21 1.67 -10.88
C GLN A 66 2.62 2.82 -11.69
N LEU A 67 1.65 2.51 -12.56
CA LEU A 67 0.97 3.53 -13.35
C LEU A 67 0.22 4.53 -12.46
N LYS A 68 -0.51 4.04 -11.43
CA LYS A 68 -1.20 4.92 -10.48
C LYS A 68 -0.22 5.75 -9.64
N ALA A 69 0.87 5.16 -9.16
CA ALA A 69 1.90 5.86 -8.40
C ALA A 69 2.55 6.98 -9.25
N TYR A 70 2.80 6.72 -10.54
CA TYR A 70 3.30 7.73 -11.48
C TYR A 70 2.31 8.85 -11.69
N ALA A 71 1.02 8.52 -11.87
CA ALA A 71 -0.04 9.52 -11.99
C ALA A 71 -0.08 10.44 -10.77
N VAL A 72 -0.06 9.87 -9.56
CA VAL A 72 -0.05 10.63 -8.30
C VAL A 72 1.21 11.49 -8.17
N SER A 73 2.39 10.94 -8.51
CA SER A 73 3.66 11.67 -8.44
C SER A 73 3.72 12.86 -9.41
N LYS A 74 3.03 12.75 -10.55
CA LYS A 74 2.94 13.78 -11.59
C LYS A 74 1.67 14.64 -11.49
N ASP A 75 0.84 14.42 -10.47
CA ASP A 75 -0.48 15.08 -10.30
C ASP A 75 -1.39 14.93 -11.55
N ILE A 76 -1.35 13.77 -12.19
CA ILE A 76 -2.15 13.45 -13.38
C ILE A 76 -3.52 12.89 -12.97
N ASP A 77 -4.58 13.54 -13.42
CA ASP A 77 -5.95 13.04 -13.25
C ASP A 77 -6.21 11.84 -14.17
N LEU A 78 -6.49 10.69 -13.56
CA LEU A 78 -6.82 9.46 -14.28
C LEU A 78 -8.31 9.42 -14.71
N GLY A 79 -9.15 10.34 -14.23
CA GLY A 79 -10.57 10.40 -14.57
C GLY A 79 -11.31 9.07 -14.31
N ASP A 80 -12.09 8.62 -15.30
CA ASP A 80 -12.84 7.35 -15.26
C ASP A 80 -11.97 6.12 -15.60
N ALA A 81 -10.63 6.24 -15.61
CA ALA A 81 -9.74 5.14 -15.97
C ALA A 81 -9.72 4.03 -14.89
N LYS A 82 -10.47 2.96 -15.16
CA LYS A 82 -10.60 1.80 -14.25
C LYS A 82 -9.65 0.66 -14.58
N ASN A 83 -9.12 0.66 -15.80
CA ASN A 83 -8.32 -0.42 -16.34
C ASN A 83 -6.89 0.05 -16.63
N LYS A 84 -5.95 -0.87 -16.47
CA LYS A 84 -4.52 -0.67 -16.73
C LYS A 84 -4.21 0.03 -18.07
N PRO A 85 -4.78 -0.37 -19.23
CA PRO A 85 -4.56 0.33 -20.50
C PRO A 85 -5.16 1.74 -20.53
N ASP A 86 -6.27 1.99 -19.84
CA ASP A 86 -6.90 3.31 -19.80
C ASP A 86 -6.07 4.29 -18.96
N VAL A 87 -5.60 3.82 -17.80
CA VAL A 87 -4.67 4.57 -16.93
C VAL A 87 -3.41 4.93 -17.70
N LEU A 88 -2.82 3.96 -18.42
CA LEU A 88 -1.64 4.22 -19.24
C LEU A 88 -1.92 5.25 -20.33
N ALA A 89 -3.05 5.15 -21.04
CA ALA A 89 -3.41 6.10 -22.08
C ALA A 89 -3.48 7.53 -21.51
N LYS A 90 -4.04 7.72 -20.31
CA LYS A 90 -4.05 9.03 -19.65
C LYS A 90 -2.64 9.53 -19.35
N LEU A 91 -1.75 8.65 -18.89
CA LEU A 91 -0.38 8.99 -18.56
C LEU A 91 0.47 9.38 -19.78
N VAL A 92 0.30 8.71 -20.92
CA VAL A 92 1.06 8.97 -22.16
C VAL A 92 0.49 10.18 -22.94
N VAL A 93 -0.79 10.51 -22.74
CA VAL A 93 -1.44 11.66 -23.40
C VAL A 93 -1.07 13.00 -22.75
N VAL A 94 -0.40 13.01 -21.60
CA VAL A 94 0.20 14.24 -21.05
C VAL A 94 1.61 14.38 -21.64
N PRO A 95 1.83 15.14 -22.73
CA PRO A 95 3.18 15.44 -23.17
C PRO A 95 3.89 16.17 -22.03
N ALA A 96 5.04 15.64 -21.62
CA ALA A 96 5.94 16.33 -20.70
C ALA A 96 6.29 17.68 -21.33
N GLU A 97 5.77 18.76 -20.75
CA GLU A 97 6.10 20.15 -21.13
C GLU A 97 7.49 20.53 -20.63
#